data_AF-B2BHG8-F1
#
_entry.id   AF-B2BHG8-F1
#
_cell.length_a   1.000
_cell.length_b   1.000
_cell.length_c   1.000
_cell.angle_alpha   90.00
_cell.angle_beta   90.00
_cell.angle_gamma   90.00
#
_symmetry.space_group_name_H-M   'P 1'
#
loop_
_entity.id
_entity.type
_entity.pdbx_description
1 polymer ?
#
loop_
_entity_poly.entity_id
_entity_poly.type
_entity_poly.pdbx_seq_one_letter_code
_entity_poly.pdbx_strand_id
1 'polypeptide(L)'
;METFNRIYFGMVIVCVCLPANSNPMPLLDDSDIGDMKKNVICEQDSKFYTPTNIKPECLTAALQCFKDELQTVKHECKDPQNYINRTKGFLEHVISTMKNEEVNSNACSCESYSEEPFPEFLNAMETLVQRFNSKARQNQQR
;
A
#
# COMPACT_ATOMS: atom_id res chain seq x y z
N MET A 1 -65.46 31.91 -10.53
CA MET A 1 -64.99 30.61 -11.05
C MET A 1 -63.89 30.92 -12.06
N GLU A 2 -62.89 30.06 -12.15
CA GLU A 2 -61.79 30.06 -13.14
C GLU A 2 -60.47 30.71 -12.70
N THR A 3 -59.65 29.81 -12.18
CA THR A 3 -58.22 29.81 -11.88
C THR A 3 -57.35 30.25 -13.06
N PHE A 4 -56.30 31.05 -12.84
CA PHE A 4 -55.07 30.91 -13.64
C PHE A 4 -53.80 31.19 -12.81
N ASN A 5 -53.34 30.08 -12.22
CA ASN A 5 -52.01 29.72 -11.74
C ASN A 5 -50.87 30.76 -11.81
N ARG A 6 -50.39 31.06 -10.61
CA ARG A 6 -49.03 31.53 -10.30
C ARG A 6 -48.00 30.46 -10.74
N ILE A 7 -47.08 30.79 -11.64
CA ILE A 7 -45.92 29.95 -11.94
C ILE A 7 -44.73 30.50 -11.15
N TYR A 8 -44.46 29.91 -9.99
CA TYR A 8 -43.20 30.08 -9.28
C TYR A 8 -42.13 29.21 -9.96
N PHE A 9 -41.16 29.82 -10.62
CA PHE A 9 -39.95 29.12 -11.08
C PHE A 9 -39.04 28.86 -9.87
N GLY A 10 -39.32 27.77 -9.14
CA GLY A 10 -38.40 27.23 -8.16
C GLY A 10 -37.32 26.41 -8.85
N MET A 11 -36.14 26.99 -9.08
CA MET A 11 -34.96 26.19 -9.38
C MET A 11 -34.58 25.40 -8.13
N VAL A 12 -35.10 24.18 -8.02
CA VAL A 12 -34.59 23.20 -7.08
C VAL A 12 -33.23 22.77 -7.61
N ILE A 13 -32.17 23.39 -7.09
CA ILE A 13 -30.81 22.89 -7.28
C ILE A 13 -30.74 21.59 -6.48
N VAL A 14 -31.03 20.48 -7.14
CA VAL A 14 -30.76 19.14 -6.60
C VAL A 14 -29.25 19.00 -6.61
N CYS A 15 -28.62 19.35 -5.49
CA CYS A 15 -27.26 18.94 -5.21
C CYS A 15 -27.29 17.41 -5.07
N VAL A 16 -27.08 16.71 -6.18
CA VAL A 16 -26.80 15.28 -6.19
C VAL A 16 -25.43 15.14 -5.55
N CYS A 17 -25.40 15.02 -4.23
CA CYS A 17 -24.24 14.49 -3.54
C CYS A 17 -24.12 13.03 -3.96
N LEU A 18 -23.39 12.76 -5.04
CA LEU A 18 -22.91 11.41 -5.31
C LEU A 18 -22.10 11.00 -4.07
N PRO A 19 -22.43 9.89 -3.38
CA PRO A 19 -21.48 9.32 -2.45
C PRO A 19 -20.31 8.82 -3.31
N ALA A 20 -19.27 9.66 -3.42
CA ALA A 20 -17.99 9.20 -3.89
C ALA A 20 -17.57 8.13 -2.89
N ASN A 21 -17.62 6.87 -3.31
CA ASN A 21 -17.07 5.76 -2.55
C ASN A 21 -15.54 5.87 -2.63
N SER A 22 -15.00 6.91 -1.99
CA SER A 22 -13.58 7.10 -1.84
C SER A 22 -13.15 6.19 -0.70
N ASN A 23 -12.86 4.92 -1.02
CA ASN A 23 -12.01 4.15 -0.12
C ASN A 23 -10.70 4.93 -0.04
N PRO A 24 -10.37 5.53 1.13
CA PRO A 24 -9.16 6.33 1.24
C PRO A 24 -7.98 5.42 0.93
N MET A 25 -7.12 5.89 0.03
CA MET A 25 -5.94 5.13 -0.32
C MET A 25 -5.02 5.06 0.90
N PRO A 26 -4.48 3.88 1.25
CA PRO A 26 -3.53 3.74 2.35
C PRO A 26 -2.33 4.69 2.17
N LEU A 27 -2.05 5.51 3.17
CA LEU A 27 -0.92 6.44 3.18
C LEU A 27 0.29 5.80 3.87
N LEU A 28 1.51 6.19 3.46
CA LEU A 28 2.74 5.70 4.11
C LEU A 28 2.79 5.97 5.60
N ASP A 29 2.17 7.07 6.03
CA ASP A 29 2.06 7.42 7.43
C ASP A 29 1.29 6.33 8.22
N ASP A 30 0.51 5.48 7.55
CA ASP A 30 -0.23 4.35 8.13
C ASP A 30 0.61 3.05 8.19
N SER A 31 1.82 3.02 7.61
CA SER A 31 2.58 1.78 7.38
C SER A 31 3.53 1.38 8.52
N ASP A 32 3.66 2.18 9.58
CA ASP A 32 4.56 1.96 10.74
C ASP A 32 6.05 1.72 10.41
N ILE A 33 6.46 1.81 9.13
CA ILE A 33 7.84 1.52 8.70
C ILE A 33 8.86 2.38 9.45
N GLY A 34 8.52 3.65 9.70
CA GLY A 34 9.36 4.57 10.48
C GLY A 34 9.57 4.13 11.93
N ASP A 35 8.56 3.50 12.54
CA ASP A 35 8.67 2.96 13.90
C ASP A 35 9.40 1.61 13.92
N MET A 36 9.24 0.79 12.88
CA MET A 36 10.01 -0.44 12.72
C MET A 36 11.52 -0.15 12.71
N LYS A 37 11.97 0.88 11.97
CA LYS A 37 13.39 1.29 11.91
C LYS A 37 13.98 1.62 13.28
N LYS A 38 13.15 2.03 14.24
CA LYS A 38 13.60 2.48 15.58
C LYS A 38 13.47 1.40 16.64
N ASN A 39 12.44 0.56 16.54
CA ASN A 39 11.98 -0.27 17.65
C ASN A 39 12.05 -1.77 17.38
N VAL A 40 12.15 -2.21 16.11
CA VAL A 40 12.30 -3.62 15.78
C VAL A 40 13.78 -3.97 15.80
N ILE A 41 14.12 -5.01 16.57
CA ILE A 41 15.50 -5.45 16.78
C ILE A 41 15.66 -6.86 16.21
N CYS A 42 16.44 -6.98 15.15
CA CYS A 42 16.79 -8.26 14.54
C CYS A 42 18.17 -8.74 14.99
N GLU A 43 18.46 -10.02 14.82
CA GLU A 43 19.81 -10.55 14.96
C GLU A 43 20.73 -10.00 13.85
N GLN A 44 22.03 -9.93 14.12
CA GLN A 44 22.98 -9.22 13.24
C GLN A 44 23.16 -9.90 11.86
N ASP A 45 22.90 -11.21 11.81
CA ASP A 45 23.04 -12.02 10.59
C ASP A 45 21.69 -12.26 9.88
N SER A 46 20.58 -11.72 10.39
CA SER A 46 19.27 -11.81 9.74
C SER A 46 19.27 -11.06 8.41
N LYS A 47 18.80 -11.73 7.37
CA LYS A 47 18.66 -11.16 6.02
C LYS A 47 17.32 -11.54 5.43
N PHE A 48 16.81 -10.67 4.57
CA PHE A 48 15.46 -10.78 4.02
C PHE A 48 15.49 -10.48 2.53
N TYR A 49 14.71 -11.24 1.74
CA TYR A 49 14.61 -10.97 0.30
C TYR A 49 14.12 -9.54 0.08
N THR A 50 14.93 -8.75 -0.65
CA THR A 50 14.74 -7.31 -0.75
C THR A 50 14.59 -6.91 -2.23
N PRO A 51 13.34 -6.84 -2.73
CA PRO A 51 13.07 -6.35 -4.06
C PRO A 51 13.65 -4.96 -4.33
N THR A 52 14.63 -4.91 -5.23
CA THR A 52 15.22 -3.66 -5.75
C THR A 52 15.18 -3.67 -7.28
N ASN A 53 15.32 -2.49 -7.90
CA ASN A 53 15.30 -2.33 -9.37
C ASN A 53 14.06 -2.99 -10.04
N ILE A 54 12.91 -2.87 -9.38
CA ILE A 54 11.68 -3.58 -9.73
C ILE A 54 11.14 -3.11 -11.08
N LYS A 55 11.01 -4.07 -12.01
CA LYS A 55 10.36 -3.86 -13.30
C LYS A 55 8.86 -3.55 -13.12
N PRO A 56 8.25 -2.71 -13.98
CA PRO A 56 6.84 -2.33 -13.84
C PRO A 56 5.87 -3.50 -13.68
N GLU A 57 6.09 -4.59 -14.42
CA GLU A 57 5.30 -5.82 -14.37
C GLU A 57 5.45 -6.60 -13.05
N CYS A 58 6.56 -6.46 -12.33
CA CYS A 58 6.77 -7.16 -11.06
C CYS A 58 6.28 -6.37 -9.83
N LEU A 59 5.62 -5.22 -10.00
CA LEU A 59 5.32 -4.33 -8.87
C LEU A 59 4.44 -4.98 -7.80
N THR A 60 3.38 -5.69 -8.20
CA THR A 60 2.49 -6.42 -7.27
C THR A 60 3.24 -7.58 -6.60
N ALA A 61 4.03 -8.33 -7.37
CA ALA A 61 4.83 -9.44 -6.86
C ALA A 61 5.89 -8.97 -5.85
N ALA A 62 6.52 -7.82 -6.08
CA ALA A 62 7.48 -7.23 -5.16
C ALA A 62 6.83 -6.80 -3.83
N LEU A 63 5.63 -6.19 -3.88
CA LEU A 63 4.87 -5.86 -2.65
C LEU A 63 4.46 -7.12 -1.89
N GLN A 64 4.07 -8.17 -2.62
CA GLN A 64 3.74 -9.48 -2.05
C GLN A 64 4.98 -10.12 -1.38
N CYS A 65 6.15 -10.04 -2.02
CA CYS A 65 7.43 -10.48 -1.45
C CYS A 65 7.75 -9.75 -0.14
N PHE A 66 7.67 -8.41 -0.10
CA PHE A 66 7.86 -7.66 1.15
C PHE A 66 6.89 -8.10 2.25
N LYS A 67 5.61 -8.31 1.92
CA LYS A 67 4.59 -8.78 2.87
C LYS A 67 4.93 -10.17 3.42
N ASP A 68 5.41 -11.06 2.57
CA ASP A 68 5.74 -12.44 2.96
C ASP A 68 7.03 -12.46 3.79
N GLU A 69 8.05 -11.69 3.42
CA GLU A 69 9.29 -11.54 4.19
C GLU A 69 9.06 -10.90 5.57
N LEU A 70 8.05 -10.04 5.74
CA LEU A 70 7.66 -9.56 7.07
C LEU A 70 7.24 -10.70 8.01
N GLN A 71 6.80 -11.85 7.48
CA GLN A 71 6.55 -13.04 8.30
C GLN A 71 7.87 -13.63 8.84
N THR A 72 8.92 -13.62 8.03
CA THR A 72 10.28 -14.01 8.43
C THR A 72 10.82 -13.03 9.47
N VAL A 73 10.73 -11.72 9.21
CA VAL A 73 11.09 -10.67 10.19
C VAL A 73 10.37 -10.87 11.51
N LYS A 74 9.08 -11.22 11.51
CA LYS A 74 8.31 -11.49 12.73
C LYS A 74 8.87 -12.66 13.54
N HIS A 75 9.43 -13.66 12.88
CA HIS A 75 9.99 -14.83 13.54
C HIS A 75 11.38 -14.56 14.11
N GLU A 76 12.19 -13.80 13.37
CA GLU A 76 13.60 -13.58 13.69
C GLU A 76 13.86 -12.33 14.54
N CYS A 77 12.95 -11.34 14.51
CA CYS A 77 13.15 -10.05 15.15
C CYS A 77 12.20 -9.84 16.34
N LYS A 78 12.66 -9.04 17.30
CA LYS A 78 11.87 -8.59 18.45
C LYS A 78 11.06 -7.37 18.06
N ASP A 79 9.74 -7.50 18.15
CA ASP A 79 8.77 -6.43 17.89
C ASP A 79 7.76 -6.34 19.05
N PRO A 80 8.13 -5.69 20.17
CA PRO A 80 7.30 -5.68 21.37
C PRO A 80 5.97 -4.93 21.19
N GLN A 81 5.88 -4.06 20.18
CA GLN A 81 4.73 -3.19 19.94
C GLN A 81 3.94 -3.60 18.70
N ASN A 82 4.24 -4.75 18.10
CA ASN A 82 3.47 -5.33 17.01
C ASN A 82 3.44 -4.47 15.72
N TYR A 83 4.50 -3.69 15.45
CA TYR A 83 4.65 -2.89 14.24
C TYR A 83 4.61 -3.77 12.98
N ILE A 84 5.29 -4.92 12.98
CA ILE A 84 5.40 -5.83 11.83
C ILE A 84 4.03 -6.27 11.33
N ASN A 85 3.12 -6.67 12.23
CA ASN A 85 1.79 -7.12 11.84
C ASN A 85 0.93 -5.95 11.30
N ARG A 86 1.12 -4.73 11.80
CA ARG A 86 0.40 -3.54 11.28
C ARG A 86 0.91 -3.17 9.89
N THR A 87 2.21 -3.13 9.68
CA THR A 87 2.82 -2.95 8.35
C THR A 87 2.38 -4.03 7.37
N LYS A 88 2.29 -5.28 7.82
CA LYS A 88 1.77 -6.39 7.00
C LYS A 88 0.32 -6.14 6.58
N GLY A 89 -0.55 -5.77 7.51
CA GLY A 89 -1.96 -5.42 7.22
C GLY A 89 -2.09 -4.23 6.26
N PHE A 90 -1.22 -3.23 6.41
CA PHE A 90 -1.11 -2.12 5.46
C PHE A 90 -0.76 -2.61 4.05
N LEU A 91 0.25 -3.49 3.90
CA LEU A 91 0.63 -4.05 2.60
C LEU A 91 -0.48 -4.92 2.01
N GLU A 92 -1.19 -5.71 2.82
CA GLU A 92 -2.37 -6.47 2.37
C GLU A 92 -3.43 -5.55 1.77
N HIS A 93 -3.70 -4.43 2.45
CA HIS A 93 -4.65 -3.44 1.94
C HIS A 93 -4.16 -2.82 0.62
N VAL A 94 -2.90 -2.37 0.57
CA VAL A 94 -2.26 -1.85 -0.66
C VAL A 94 -2.40 -2.84 -1.83
N ILE A 95 -1.98 -4.10 -1.64
CA ILE A 95 -2.03 -5.14 -2.67
C ILE A 95 -3.47 -5.38 -3.12
N SER A 96 -4.44 -5.42 -2.20
CA SER A 96 -5.85 -5.62 -2.55
C SER A 96 -6.43 -4.51 -3.43
N THR A 97 -5.98 -3.26 -3.24
CA THR A 97 -6.44 -2.10 -4.02
C THR A 97 -5.84 -2.05 -5.43
N MET A 98 -4.74 -2.77 -5.67
CA MET A 98 -3.99 -2.69 -6.91
C MET A 98 -4.66 -3.32 -8.13
N LYS A 99 -5.81 -4.02 -7.99
CA LYS A 99 -6.54 -4.70 -9.08
C LYS A 99 -5.60 -5.13 -10.22
N ASN A 100 -4.82 -6.20 -10.05
CA ASN A 100 -4.01 -6.69 -11.15
C ASN A 100 -4.08 -8.21 -11.31
N GLU A 101 -4.12 -8.59 -12.58
CA GLU A 101 -3.93 -9.92 -13.12
C GLU A 101 -2.66 -10.57 -12.56
N GLU A 102 -2.70 -11.89 -12.38
CA GLU A 102 -1.55 -12.68 -11.97
C GLU A 102 -0.40 -12.47 -12.95
N VAL A 103 0.68 -11.84 -12.48
CA VAL A 103 1.94 -11.80 -13.22
C VAL A 103 2.68 -13.09 -12.90
N ASN A 104 2.36 -14.14 -13.67
CA ASN A 104 2.93 -15.46 -13.55
C ASN A 104 4.28 -15.54 -14.30
N SER A 105 5.28 -14.84 -13.78
CA SER A 105 6.65 -14.89 -14.31
C SER A 105 7.63 -15.25 -13.20
N ASN A 106 8.39 -16.34 -13.41
CA ASN A 106 9.49 -16.73 -12.51
C ASN A 106 10.52 -15.60 -12.30
N ALA A 107 10.60 -14.64 -13.21
CA ALA A 107 11.49 -13.49 -13.08
C ALA A 107 11.04 -12.45 -12.02
N CYS A 108 9.84 -12.60 -11.45
CA CYS A 108 9.32 -11.76 -10.38
C CYS A 108 9.21 -12.51 -9.04
N SER A 109 9.82 -13.70 -8.90
CA SER A 109 9.78 -14.45 -7.65
C SER A 109 10.57 -13.73 -6.55
N CYS A 110 10.19 -13.92 -5.28
CA CYS A 110 10.81 -13.24 -4.15
C CYS A 110 12.30 -13.62 -4.03
N GLU A 111 12.59 -14.90 -4.26
CA GLU A 111 13.91 -15.52 -4.20
C GLU A 111 14.83 -15.10 -5.37
N SER A 112 14.31 -14.36 -6.36
CA SER A 112 15.13 -13.79 -7.42
C SER A 112 15.86 -12.51 -7.00
N TYR A 113 15.48 -11.93 -5.87
CA TYR A 113 16.08 -10.72 -5.30
C TYR A 113 17.19 -11.07 -4.31
N SER A 114 18.09 -10.12 -4.02
CA SER A 114 19.12 -10.31 -3.00
C SER A 114 18.53 -10.30 -1.59
N GLU A 115 19.14 -11.07 -0.69
CA GLU A 115 18.86 -10.99 0.73
C GLU A 115 19.71 -9.87 1.35
N GLU A 116 19.05 -8.90 1.97
CA GLU A 116 19.69 -7.72 2.57
C GLU A 116 19.38 -7.65 4.07
N PRO A 117 20.23 -6.95 4.86
CA PRO A 117 19.94 -6.75 6.28
C PRO A 117 18.67 -5.92 6.50
N PHE A 118 18.13 -5.99 7.71
CA PHE A 118 16.84 -5.38 8.06
C PHE A 118 16.71 -3.88 7.71
N PRO A 119 17.70 -3.00 7.97
CA PRO A 119 17.59 -1.59 7.60
C PRO A 119 17.43 -1.36 6.09
N GLU A 120 18.19 -2.09 5.29
CA GLU A 120 18.16 -2.06 3.83
C GLU A 120 16.83 -2.57 3.29
N PHE A 121 16.34 -3.69 3.85
CA PHE A 121 15.01 -4.22 3.59
C PHE A 121 13.91 -3.18 3.82
N LEU A 122 13.90 -2.50 4.98
CA LEU A 122 12.90 -1.47 5.30
C LEU A 122 12.99 -0.25 4.37
N ASN A 123 14.21 0.19 4.01
CA ASN A 123 14.40 1.32 3.10
C ASN A 123 13.86 1.02 1.70
N ALA A 124 14.08 -0.21 1.20
CA ALA A 124 13.56 -0.64 -0.10
C ALA A 124 12.03 -0.73 -0.08
N MET A 125 11.45 -1.30 0.99
CA MET A 125 10.01 -1.39 1.18
C MET A 125 9.37 0.02 1.19
N GLU A 126 9.92 0.94 1.99
CA GLU A 126 9.43 2.32 2.06
C GLU A 126 9.45 3.00 0.68
N THR A 127 10.55 2.85 -0.05
CA THR A 127 10.72 3.41 -1.41
C THR A 127 9.65 2.88 -2.37
N LEU A 128 9.34 1.58 -2.31
CA LEU A 128 8.32 0.97 -3.16
C LEU A 128 6.92 1.49 -2.82
N VAL A 129 6.59 1.59 -1.53
CA VAL A 129 5.29 2.12 -1.09
C VAL A 129 5.16 3.61 -1.46
N GLN A 130 6.24 4.40 -1.38
CA GLN A 130 6.27 5.80 -1.87
C GLN A 130 5.96 5.88 -3.37
N ARG A 131 6.55 4.99 -4.17
CA ARG A 131 6.27 4.90 -5.60
C ARG A 131 4.81 4.52 -5.88
N PHE A 132 4.21 3.67 -5.04
CA PHE A 132 2.78 3.34 -5.16
C PHE A 132 1.88 4.53 -4.84
N ASN A 133 2.10 5.18 -3.69
CA ASN A 133 1.31 6.32 -3.23
C ASN A 133 1.37 7.51 -4.19
N SER A 134 2.55 7.79 -4.76
CA SER A 134 2.71 8.83 -5.78
C SER A 134 1.92 8.53 -7.06
N LYS A 135 1.96 7.29 -7.58
CA LYS A 135 1.21 6.89 -8.79
C LYS A 135 -0.30 7.04 -8.59
N ALA A 136 -0.81 6.60 -7.46
CA ALA A 136 -2.24 6.62 -7.23
C ALA A 136 -2.78 8.04 -6.95
N ARG A 137 -2.01 8.92 -6.29
CA ARG A 137 -2.33 10.36 -6.19
C ARG A 137 -2.45 11.02 -7.57
N GLN A 138 -1.56 10.67 -8.52
CA GLN A 138 -1.63 11.17 -9.90
C GLN A 138 -2.91 10.69 -10.63
N ASN A 139 -3.33 9.44 -10.39
CA ASN A 139 -4.53 8.89 -11.00
C ASN A 139 -5.84 9.50 -10.45
N GLN A 140 -5.82 10.10 -9.25
CA GLN A 140 -6.97 10.80 -8.67
C GLN A 140 -7.12 12.26 -9.14
N GLN A 141 -6.09 12.81 -9.81
CA GLN A 141 -6.08 14.19 -10.32
C GLN A 141 -6.37 14.28 -11.83
N ARG A 142 -6.60 13.15 -12.49
CA ARG A 142 -7.03 13.05 -13.90
C ARG A 142 -8.52 12.72 -13.97
#